data_AF-A0A7W1SIH7-F1
#
_entry.id   AF-A0A7W1SIH7-F1
#
_cell.length_a   1.000
_cell.length_b   1.000
_cell.length_c   1.000
_cell.angle_alpha   90.00
_cell.angle_beta   90.00
_cell.angle_gamma   90.00
#
_symmetry.space_group_name_H-M   'P 1'
#
loop_
_entity.id
_entity.type
_entity.pdbx_description
1 polymer ?
#
loop_
_entity_poly.entity_id
_entity_poly.type
_entity_poly.pdbx_seq_one_letter_code
_entity_poly.pdbx_strand_id
1 'polypeptide(L)'
;MGISRTGPGGAVRLRLAVEGQRDVDVSLERFGELTKDWRPFFREDLAPKILDDVQRNVETEGGFVGRWAALSPEYRTWKSRHYPGKPILERRGALKASLQPGGPGAVYRDTDTTMELGTSVSYARFHQRGTPRMPQRRFLFLVSEQTYGRMVQRWALAQGRAAGLGAALRRASPSGSGLL
;
A
#
# COMPACT_ATOMS: atom_id res chain seq x y z
N MET A 1 -7.83 -4.89 -1.60
CA MET A 1 -6.66 -5.75 -1.34
C MET A 1 -7.14 -6.95 -0.52
N GLY A 2 -6.53 -8.12 -0.63
CA GLY A 2 -7.04 -9.32 0.02
C GLY A 2 -6.00 -10.41 0.25
N ILE A 3 -6.31 -11.30 1.20
CA ILE A 3 -5.48 -12.44 1.59
C ILE A 3 -6.27 -13.72 1.36
N SER A 4 -5.64 -14.70 0.74
CA SER A 4 -6.21 -16.02 0.48
C SER A 4 -5.24 -17.13 0.90
N ARG A 5 -5.77 -18.25 1.39
CA ARG A 5 -4.99 -19.47 1.63
C ARG A 5 -4.96 -20.32 0.37
N THR A 6 -3.82 -20.89 0.02
CA THR A 6 -3.68 -21.75 -1.16
C THR A 6 -3.13 -23.12 -0.81
N GLY A 7 -3.91 -24.17 -1.11
CA GLY A 7 -3.47 -25.57 -1.05
C GLY A 7 -3.30 -26.17 0.36
N PRO A 8 -3.02 -27.49 0.43
CA PRO A 8 -2.93 -28.25 1.68
C PRO A 8 -1.68 -27.94 2.55
N GLY A 9 -0.78 -27.07 2.10
CA GLY A 9 0.47 -26.73 2.80
C GLY A 9 0.45 -25.45 3.64
N GLY A 10 -0.73 -24.87 3.87
CA GLY A 10 -0.85 -23.65 4.68
C GLY A 10 -0.15 -22.43 4.08
N ALA A 11 -0.07 -22.30 2.75
CA ALA A 11 0.49 -21.10 2.13
C ALA A 11 -0.48 -19.92 2.22
N VAL A 12 0.04 -18.73 2.51
CA VAL A 12 -0.69 -17.45 2.44
C VAL A 12 -0.31 -16.75 1.15
N ARG A 13 -1.31 -16.25 0.45
CA ARG A 13 -1.14 -15.24 -0.60
C ARG A 13 -1.76 -13.93 -0.15
N LEU A 14 -0.96 -12.87 -0.09
CA LEU A 14 -1.42 -11.49 -0.01
C LEU A 14 -1.43 -10.91 -1.43
N ARG A 15 -2.61 -10.48 -1.89
CA ARG A 15 -2.82 -9.78 -3.15
C ARG A 15 -3.12 -8.31 -2.89
N LEU A 16 -2.21 -7.46 -3.35
CA LEU A 16 -2.37 -6.01 -3.33
C LEU A 16 -2.73 -5.56 -4.74
N ALA A 17 -3.89 -4.93 -4.86
CA ALA A 17 -4.40 -4.39 -6.13
C ALA A 17 -4.66 -2.89 -5.95
N VAL A 18 -4.16 -2.10 -6.90
CA VAL A 18 -4.42 -0.67 -7.00
C VAL A 18 -4.87 -0.36 -8.43
N GLU A 19 -5.89 0.49 -8.54
CA GLU A 19 -6.45 0.89 -9.82
C GLU A 19 -5.37 1.44 -10.79
N GLY A 20 -5.28 0.82 -11.96
CA GLY A 20 -4.34 1.21 -13.02
C GLY A 20 -2.90 0.73 -12.79
N GLN A 21 -2.68 -0.21 -11.87
CA GLN A 21 -1.38 -0.85 -11.64
C GLN A 21 -1.51 -2.38 -11.76
N ARG A 22 -0.41 -3.05 -12.10
CA ARG A 22 -0.31 -4.50 -11.97
C ARG A 22 -0.40 -4.88 -10.50
N ASP A 23 -1.12 -5.95 -10.22
CA ASP A 23 -1.23 -6.49 -8.86
C ASP A 23 0.14 -6.92 -8.35
N VAL A 24 0.31 -6.79 -7.05
CA VAL A 24 1.45 -7.32 -6.32
C VAL A 24 0.97 -8.52 -5.52
N ASP A 25 1.51 -9.68 -5.83
CA ASP A 25 1.22 -10.93 -5.13
C ASP A 25 2.43 -11.33 -4.28
N VAL A 26 2.22 -11.47 -2.99
CA VAL A 26 3.21 -11.97 -2.04
C VAL A 26 2.72 -13.33 -1.56
N SER A 27 3.53 -14.38 -1.76
CA SER A 27 3.23 -15.71 -1.25
C SER A 27 4.23 -16.13 -0.18
N LEU A 28 3.71 -16.64 0.94
CA LEU A 28 4.50 -17.17 2.06
C LEU A 28 4.03 -18.58 2.35
N GLU A 29 4.92 -19.54 2.12
CA GLU A 29 4.68 -20.93 2.44
C GLU A 29 4.68 -21.15 3.96
N ARG A 30 3.85 -22.08 4.44
CA ARG A 30 3.77 -22.54 5.85
C ARG A 30 3.31 -21.48 6.88
N PHE A 31 2.92 -20.27 6.46
CA PHE A 31 2.51 -19.21 7.38
C PHE A 31 0.99 -19.11 7.61
N GLY A 32 0.19 -19.72 6.73
CA GLY A 32 -1.26 -19.52 6.68
C GLY A 32 -2.02 -20.13 7.83
N GLU A 33 -1.40 -21.01 8.59
CA GLU A 33 -2.01 -21.57 9.79
C GLU A 33 -1.83 -20.66 11.01
N LEU A 34 -0.89 -19.71 10.97
CA LEU A 34 -0.48 -18.94 12.15
C LEU A 34 -1.40 -17.77 12.50
N THR A 35 -2.20 -17.28 11.55
CA THR A 35 -3.22 -16.29 11.84
C THR A 35 -4.46 -16.43 10.97
N LYS A 36 -5.62 -16.24 11.61
CA LYS A 36 -6.93 -16.10 10.96
C LYS A 36 -7.34 -14.63 10.85
N ASP A 37 -6.68 -13.74 11.60
CA ASP A 37 -7.01 -12.32 11.66
C ASP A 37 -5.82 -11.47 11.19
N TRP A 38 -5.98 -10.86 10.04
CA TRP A 38 -4.97 -10.00 9.41
C TRP A 38 -5.20 -8.51 9.69
N ARG A 39 -6.28 -8.15 10.39
CA ARG A 39 -6.56 -6.76 10.75
C ARG A 39 -5.39 -6.08 11.48
N PRO A 40 -4.65 -6.73 12.40
CA PRO A 40 -3.47 -6.12 13.00
C PRO A 40 -2.42 -5.71 11.95
N PHE A 41 -2.07 -6.61 11.02
CA PHE A 41 -1.15 -6.29 9.93
C PHE A 41 -1.68 -5.16 9.04
N PHE A 42 -2.97 -5.17 8.72
CA PHE A 42 -3.59 -4.14 7.88
C PHE A 42 -3.56 -2.76 8.54
N ARG A 43 -3.90 -2.68 9.83
CA ARG A 43 -4.04 -1.42 10.58
C ARG A 43 -2.70 -0.83 11.00
N GLU A 44 -1.78 -1.68 11.41
CA GLU A 44 -0.56 -1.25 12.10
C GLU A 44 0.65 -1.17 11.15
N ASP A 45 0.69 -2.02 10.11
CA ASP A 45 1.83 -2.07 9.19
C ASP A 45 1.48 -1.60 7.77
N LEU A 46 0.49 -2.25 7.14
CA LEU A 46 0.26 -2.10 5.70
C LEU A 46 -0.34 -0.74 5.32
N ALA A 47 -1.47 -0.36 5.93
CA ALA A 47 -2.12 0.90 5.59
C ALA A 47 -1.28 2.13 5.95
N PRO A 48 -0.64 2.22 7.14
CA PRO A 48 0.25 3.34 7.45
C PRO A 48 1.38 3.48 6.44
N LYS A 49 2.00 2.36 6.02
CA LYS A 49 3.05 2.40 5.00
C LYS A 49 2.58 2.93 3.65
N ILE A 50 1.41 2.47 3.18
CA ILE A 50 0.86 2.94 1.91
C ILE A 50 0.52 4.43 2.01
N LEU A 51 -0.09 4.87 3.11
CA LEU A 51 -0.45 6.28 3.29
C LEU A 51 0.79 7.20 3.41
N ASP A 52 1.87 6.75 4.06
CA ASP A 52 3.14 7.48 4.10
C ASP A 52 3.73 7.67 2.70
N ASP A 53 3.76 6.61 1.89
CA ASP A 53 4.23 6.68 0.50
C ASP A 53 3.37 7.63 -0.33
N VAL A 54 2.04 7.55 -0.19
CA VAL A 54 1.07 8.42 -0.86
C VAL A 54 1.31 9.88 -0.47
N GLN A 55 1.42 10.17 0.83
CA GLN A 55 1.64 11.52 1.34
C GLN A 55 2.94 12.09 0.79
N ARG A 56 4.04 11.34 0.89
CA ARG A 56 5.34 11.73 0.35
C ARG A 56 5.27 12.01 -1.15
N ASN A 57 4.56 11.18 -1.90
CA ASN A 57 4.40 11.38 -3.33
C ASN A 57 3.58 12.63 -3.65
N VAL A 58 2.53 12.93 -2.87
CA VAL A 58 1.73 14.15 -3.03
C VAL A 58 2.53 15.41 -2.72
N GLU A 59 3.29 15.39 -1.63
CA GLU A 59 4.13 16.52 -1.19
C GLU A 59 5.25 16.82 -2.18
N THR A 60 5.82 15.79 -2.81
CA THR A 60 6.86 15.92 -3.84
C THR A 60 6.30 16.11 -5.25
N GLU A 61 4.99 16.32 -5.40
CA GLU A 61 4.30 16.48 -6.68
C GLU A 61 4.61 15.36 -7.68
N GLY A 62 4.56 14.12 -7.19
CA GLY A 62 4.86 12.90 -7.92
C GLY A 62 6.34 12.49 -7.84
N GLY A 63 7.20 13.31 -7.26
CA GLY A 63 8.66 13.13 -7.28
C GLY A 63 9.15 11.80 -6.70
N PHE A 64 8.38 11.20 -5.79
CA PHE A 64 8.71 9.90 -5.20
C PHE A 64 8.62 8.73 -6.18
N VAL A 65 7.76 8.79 -7.22
CA VAL A 65 7.55 7.68 -8.17
C VAL A 65 7.88 8.00 -9.63
N GLY A 66 8.25 9.24 -9.94
CA GLY A 66 8.61 9.62 -11.31
C GLY A 66 8.24 11.05 -11.75
N ARG A 67 7.80 11.90 -10.82
CA ARG A 67 7.32 13.28 -10.99
C ARG A 67 6.08 13.38 -11.88
N TRP A 68 5.09 14.17 -11.45
CA TRP A 68 3.91 14.41 -12.29
C TRP A 68 4.20 15.42 -13.38
N ALA A 69 3.52 15.26 -14.51
CA ALA A 69 3.50 16.27 -15.55
C ALA A 69 3.01 17.61 -15.00
N ALA A 70 3.74 18.67 -15.34
CA ALA A 70 3.42 20.04 -14.94
C ALA A 70 2.01 20.45 -15.42
N LEU A 71 1.45 21.47 -14.78
CA LEU A 71 0.22 22.10 -15.28
C LEU A 71 0.46 22.75 -16.64
N SER A 72 -0.56 22.76 -17.51
CA SER A 72 -0.50 23.54 -18.75
C SER A 72 -0.25 25.01 -18.43
N PRO A 73 0.40 25.78 -19.33
CA PRO A 73 0.69 27.19 -19.09
C PRO A 73 -0.57 28.01 -18.75
N GLU A 74 -1.69 27.82 -19.46
CA GLU A 74 -2.91 28.59 -19.18
C GLU A 74 -3.48 28.21 -17.81
N TYR A 75 -3.59 26.91 -17.51
CA TYR A 75 -4.15 26.47 -16.24
C TYR A 75 -3.25 26.83 -15.06
N ARG A 76 -1.92 26.82 -15.24
CA ARG A 76 -0.96 27.28 -14.23
C ARG A 76 -1.17 28.75 -13.90
N THR A 77 -1.33 29.59 -14.93
CA THR A 77 -1.55 31.04 -14.79
C THR A 77 -2.90 31.33 -14.12
N TRP A 78 -3.95 30.62 -14.53
CA TRP A 78 -5.24 30.73 -13.87
C TRP A 78 -5.15 30.30 -12.40
N LYS A 79 -4.52 29.16 -12.13
CA LYS A 79 -4.42 28.60 -10.78
C LYS A 79 -3.57 29.47 -9.86
N SER A 80 -2.47 30.06 -10.32
CA SER A 80 -1.63 30.94 -9.49
C SER A 80 -2.36 32.20 -9.04
N ARG A 81 -3.30 32.71 -9.85
CA ARG A 81 -4.15 33.86 -9.50
C ARG A 81 -5.25 33.51 -8.51
N HIS A 82 -5.87 32.33 -8.66
CA HIS A 82 -7.04 31.93 -7.85
C HIS A 82 -6.69 31.12 -6.61
N TYR A 83 -5.55 30.42 -6.62
CA TYR A 83 -5.07 29.49 -5.60
C TYR A 83 -3.54 29.64 -5.46
N PRO A 84 -3.05 30.82 -5.06
CA PRO A 84 -1.61 31.09 -4.97
C PRO A 84 -0.90 30.09 -4.04
N GLY A 85 0.25 29.60 -4.49
CA GLY A 85 1.08 28.65 -3.73
C GLY A 85 0.56 27.21 -3.63
N LYS A 86 -0.57 26.87 -4.27
CA LYS A 86 -1.14 25.51 -4.17
C LYS A 86 -0.45 24.48 -5.08
N PRO A 87 -0.03 23.30 -4.55
CA PRO A 87 0.57 22.21 -5.32
C PRO A 87 -0.33 21.67 -6.43
N ILE A 88 0.23 20.99 -7.43
CA ILE A 88 -0.43 20.48 -8.65
C ILE A 88 -1.77 19.79 -8.37
N LEU A 89 -1.83 18.84 -7.42
CA LEU A 89 -3.05 18.11 -7.07
C LEU A 89 -3.96 18.80 -6.04
N GLU A 90 -3.59 20.01 -5.59
CA GLU A 90 -4.36 20.74 -4.59
C GLU A 90 -5.05 21.95 -5.21
N ARG A 91 -6.37 22.04 -5.04
CA ARG A 91 -7.13 23.27 -5.25
C ARG A 91 -7.76 23.74 -3.94
N ARG A 92 -8.58 22.87 -3.33
CA ARG A 92 -9.28 23.11 -2.06
C ARG A 92 -8.86 22.15 -0.95
N GLY A 93 -7.84 21.32 -1.16
CA GLY A 93 -7.38 20.35 -0.16
C GLY A 93 -8.20 19.06 -0.01
N ALA A 94 -9.42 18.96 -0.56
CA ALA A 94 -10.29 17.80 -0.34
C ALA A 94 -9.65 16.44 -0.64
N LEU A 95 -8.96 16.31 -1.79
CA LEU A 95 -8.23 15.08 -2.11
C LEU A 95 -7.11 14.82 -1.09
N LYS A 96 -6.30 15.82 -0.76
CA LYS A 96 -5.23 15.69 0.24
C LYS A 96 -5.76 15.24 1.60
N ALA A 97 -6.85 15.85 2.06
CA ALA A 97 -7.51 15.50 3.32
C ALA A 97 -8.05 14.06 3.30
N SER A 98 -8.61 13.60 2.17
CA SER A 98 -9.10 12.23 2.04
C SER A 98 -8.01 11.16 2.01
N LEU A 99 -6.74 11.55 1.91
CA LEU A 99 -5.59 10.64 1.96
C LEU A 99 -4.97 10.57 3.36
N GLN A 100 -5.58 11.23 4.35
CA GLN A 100 -5.18 11.12 5.75
C GLN A 100 -6.07 10.11 6.48
N PRO A 101 -5.53 9.34 7.45
CA PRO A 101 -6.34 8.46 8.29
C PRO A 101 -7.51 9.22 8.94
N GLY A 102 -8.74 8.74 8.73
CA GLY A 102 -9.96 9.37 9.27
C GLY A 102 -10.36 10.71 8.64
N GLY A 103 -9.65 11.18 7.61
CA GLY A 103 -9.94 12.44 6.94
C GLY A 103 -11.26 12.43 6.16
N PRO A 104 -11.87 13.61 5.88
CA PRO A 104 -13.10 13.68 5.08
C PRO A 104 -12.94 13.02 3.71
N GLY A 105 -13.77 12.01 3.44
CA GLY A 105 -13.73 11.22 2.22
C GLY A 105 -12.65 10.14 2.17
N ALA A 106 -11.90 9.92 3.25
CA ALA A 106 -11.02 8.76 3.36
C ALA A 106 -11.84 7.46 3.38
N VAL A 107 -11.38 6.46 2.64
CA VAL A 107 -11.96 5.12 2.61
C VAL A 107 -10.98 4.17 3.28
N TYR A 108 -11.39 3.59 4.40
CA TYR A 108 -10.71 2.49 5.05
C TYR A 108 -11.75 1.47 5.53
N ARG A 109 -11.63 0.23 5.09
CA ARG A 109 -12.49 -0.88 5.53
C ARG A 109 -11.64 -2.14 5.58
N ASP A 110 -11.81 -2.94 6.60
CA ASP A 110 -11.11 -4.22 6.70
C ASP A 110 -12.02 -5.34 7.21
N THR A 111 -11.67 -6.56 6.83
CA THR A 111 -12.18 -7.80 7.40
C THR A 111 -10.99 -8.59 7.95
N ASP A 112 -11.23 -9.79 8.45
CA ASP A 112 -10.18 -10.71 8.88
C ASP A 112 -9.16 -11.04 7.77
N THR A 113 -9.52 -10.87 6.50
CA THR A 113 -8.74 -11.31 5.34
C THR A 113 -8.65 -10.25 4.23
N THR A 114 -9.39 -9.15 4.30
CA THR A 114 -9.37 -8.10 3.27
C THR A 114 -9.17 -6.71 3.85
N MET A 115 -8.62 -5.82 3.02
CA MET A 115 -8.50 -4.39 3.32
C MET A 115 -8.80 -3.57 2.07
N GLU A 116 -9.62 -2.54 2.23
CA GLU A 116 -9.88 -1.48 1.27
C GLU A 116 -9.28 -0.18 1.79
N LEU A 117 -8.51 0.50 0.94
CA LEU A 117 -7.89 1.78 1.22
C LEU A 117 -8.07 2.69 0.00
N GLY A 118 -8.53 3.93 0.20
CA GLY A 118 -8.73 4.86 -0.90
C GLY A 118 -9.42 6.16 -0.51
N THR A 119 -10.15 6.74 -1.47
CA THR A 119 -10.86 8.01 -1.32
C THR A 119 -12.22 7.97 -2.02
N SER A 120 -13.23 8.61 -1.42
CA SER A 120 -14.55 8.83 -2.03
C SER A 120 -14.62 10.11 -2.87
N VAL A 121 -13.53 10.89 -2.94
CA VAL A 121 -13.48 12.12 -3.73
C VAL A 121 -13.66 11.80 -5.21
N SER A 122 -14.78 12.22 -5.79
CA SER A 122 -15.24 11.78 -7.12
C SER A 122 -14.25 12.03 -8.26
N TYR A 123 -13.50 13.13 -8.20
CA TYR A 123 -12.52 13.48 -9.23
C TYR A 123 -11.17 12.77 -9.07
N ALA A 124 -10.94 12.05 -7.96
CA ALA A 124 -9.69 11.36 -7.69
C ALA A 124 -9.35 10.35 -8.78
N ARG A 125 -10.35 9.59 -9.28
CA ARG A 125 -10.19 8.63 -10.38
C ARG A 125 -9.57 9.25 -11.63
N PHE A 126 -9.89 10.51 -11.94
CA PHE A 126 -9.34 11.19 -13.11
C PHE A 126 -7.87 11.52 -12.93
N HIS A 127 -7.43 11.87 -11.72
CA HIS A 127 -6.01 12.00 -11.42
C HIS A 127 -5.29 10.64 -11.42
N GLN A 128 -5.93 9.62 -10.85
CA GLN A 128 -5.38 8.27 -10.76
C GLN A 128 -5.13 7.66 -12.15
N ARG A 129 -6.05 7.82 -13.11
CA ARG A 129 -5.96 7.25 -14.46
C ARG A 129 -5.41 8.21 -15.53
N GLY A 130 -5.60 9.51 -15.34
CA GLY A 130 -5.52 10.48 -16.44
C GLY A 130 -6.78 10.47 -17.30
N THR A 131 -6.85 11.41 -18.25
CA THR A 131 -7.89 11.53 -19.28
C THR A 131 -7.24 12.06 -20.56
N PRO A 132 -7.91 12.03 -21.73
CA PRO A 132 -7.36 12.63 -22.96
C PRO A 132 -6.97 14.11 -22.82
N ARG A 133 -7.54 14.83 -21.85
CA ARG A 133 -7.29 16.26 -21.60
C ARG A 133 -6.48 16.53 -20.33
N MET A 134 -6.08 15.49 -19.60
CA MET A 134 -5.37 15.63 -18.33
C MET A 134 -4.38 14.50 -18.12
N PRO A 135 -3.07 14.78 -17.98
CA PRO A 135 -2.09 13.74 -17.74
C PRO A 135 -2.35 13.03 -16.41
N GLN A 136 -1.95 11.76 -16.35
CA GLN A 136 -2.04 10.95 -15.14
C GLN A 136 -1.20 11.57 -14.02
N ARG A 137 -1.77 11.61 -12.82
CA ARG A 137 -1.13 12.06 -11.58
C ARG A 137 -1.42 11.04 -10.49
N ARG A 138 -0.83 9.87 -10.67
CA ARG A 138 -1.02 8.71 -9.80
C ARG A 138 -0.59 9.08 -8.38
N PHE A 139 -1.56 9.13 -7.48
CA PHE A 139 -1.32 9.45 -6.07
C PHE A 139 -1.36 8.20 -5.21
N LEU A 140 -2.22 7.22 -5.54
CA LEU A 140 -2.26 5.91 -4.90
C LEU A 140 -1.51 4.89 -5.76
N PHE A 141 -0.56 4.18 -5.16
CA PHE A 141 0.31 3.24 -5.86
C PHE A 141 0.92 2.23 -4.88
N LEU A 142 1.43 1.15 -5.46
CA LEU A 142 2.25 0.14 -4.79
C LEU A 142 3.72 0.34 -5.21
N VAL A 143 4.65 0.29 -4.26
CA VAL A 143 6.08 0.52 -4.53
C VAL A 143 6.73 -0.71 -5.19
N SER A 144 6.76 -1.84 -4.48
CA SER A 144 7.33 -3.08 -5.03
C SER A 144 6.89 -4.31 -4.24
N GLU A 145 6.79 -5.44 -4.93
CA GLU A 145 6.56 -6.75 -4.32
C GLU A 145 7.56 -7.05 -3.21
N GLN A 146 8.84 -6.73 -3.43
CA GLN A 146 9.89 -6.94 -2.44
C GLN A 146 9.64 -6.15 -1.15
N THR A 147 9.07 -4.94 -1.24
CA THR A 147 8.75 -4.13 -0.06
C THR A 147 7.66 -4.79 0.77
N TYR A 148 6.54 -5.13 0.15
CA TYR A 148 5.41 -5.74 0.85
C TYR A 148 5.72 -7.16 1.31
N GLY A 149 6.49 -7.93 0.53
CA GLY A 149 6.98 -9.25 0.90
C GLY A 149 7.77 -9.23 2.21
N ARG A 150 8.71 -8.28 2.34
CA ARG A 150 9.46 -8.09 3.59
C ARG A 150 8.57 -7.69 4.76
N MET A 151 7.54 -6.87 4.53
CA MET A 151 6.60 -6.48 5.60
C MET A 151 5.83 -7.69 6.11
N VAL A 152 5.24 -8.48 5.20
CA VAL A 152 4.49 -9.68 5.59
C VAL A 152 5.40 -10.68 6.27
N GLN A 153 6.61 -10.92 5.75
CA GLN A 153 7.58 -11.83 6.36
C GLN A 153 7.97 -11.39 7.78
N ARG A 154 8.23 -10.09 8.00
CA ARG A 154 8.57 -9.56 9.33
C ARG A 154 7.43 -9.70 10.32
N TRP A 155 6.23 -9.31 9.90
CA TRP A 155 5.03 -9.46 10.73
C TRP A 155 4.79 -10.93 11.07
N ALA A 156 4.93 -11.80 10.08
CA ALA A 156 4.81 -13.24 10.24
C ALA A 156 5.77 -13.82 11.28
N LEU A 157 7.05 -13.48 11.17
CA LEU A 157 8.06 -13.92 12.14
C LEU A 157 7.79 -13.39 13.55
N ALA A 158 7.25 -12.17 13.68
CA ALA A 158 6.86 -11.61 14.97
C ALA A 158 5.72 -12.40 15.61
N GLN A 159 4.69 -12.74 14.83
CA GLN A 159 3.57 -13.58 15.31
C GLN A 159 4.06 -14.97 15.74
N GLY A 160 4.94 -15.60 14.96
CA GLY A 160 5.52 -16.90 15.32
C GLY A 160 6.33 -16.87 16.63
N ARG A 161 7.06 -15.78 16.89
CA ARG A 161 7.78 -15.58 18.16
C ARG A 161 6.82 -15.41 19.34
N ALA A 162 5.78 -14.58 19.17
CA ALA A 162 4.77 -14.34 20.19
C ALA A 162 4.00 -15.62 20.56
N ALA A 163 3.75 -16.50 19.59
CA ALA A 163 3.11 -17.80 19.79
C ALA A 163 4.03 -18.89 20.39
N GLY A 164 5.27 -18.55 20.80
CA GLY A 164 6.20 -19.51 21.40
C GLY A 164 6.84 -20.50 20.41
N LEU A 165 6.64 -20.33 19.10
CA LEU A 165 7.18 -21.23 18.06
C LEU A 165 8.70 -21.04 17.80
N GLY A 166 9.35 -20.14 18.53
CA GLY A 166 10.80 -19.90 18.45
C GLY A 166 11.69 -21.11 18.81
N ALA A 167 11.13 -22.14 19.45
CA ALA A 167 11.80 -23.42 19.71
C ALA A 167 11.53 -24.49 18.62
N ALA A 168 10.43 -24.39 17.87
CA ALA A 168 10.09 -25.32 16.79
C ALA A 168 10.87 -25.01 15.50
N LEU A 169 11.07 -23.72 15.18
CA LEU A 169 11.80 -23.30 13.97
C LEU A 169 13.32 -23.49 14.06
N ARG A 170 13.90 -23.58 15.27
CA ARG A 170 15.33 -23.90 15.46
C ARG A 170 15.69 -25.37 15.26
N ARG A 171 14.71 -26.28 15.33
CA ARG A 171 14.90 -27.71 15.06
C ARG A 171 14.84 -28.08 13.57
N ALA A 172 14.56 -27.12 12.70
CA ALA A 172 14.49 -27.32 11.25
C ALA A 172 15.75 -26.82 10.49
N SER A 173 16.79 -26.36 11.20
CA SER A 173 18.11 -26.17 10.60
C SER A 173 18.92 -27.46 10.77
N PRO A 174 19.29 -28.18 9.68
CA PRO A 174 20.25 -29.26 9.80
C PRO A 174 21.63 -28.64 10.07
N SER A 175 22.03 -28.58 11.32
CA SER A 175 23.45 -28.48 11.67
C SER A 175 24.04 -29.88 11.66
N GLY A 176 24.95 -30.12 10.72
CA GLY A 176 26.05 -31.06 10.90
C GLY A 176 25.90 -32.41 10.22
N SER A 177 26.50 -32.51 9.03
CA SER A 177 27.39 -33.65 8.76
C SER A 177 28.79 -33.08 8.56
N GLY A 178 29.55 -33.03 9.66
CA GLY A 178 30.98 -33.27 9.57
C GLY A 178 31.20 -34.77 9.57
N LEU A 179 32.02 -35.25 8.65
CA LEU A 179 32.78 -36.49 8.75
C LEU A 179 33.91 -36.40 7.72
N LEU A 180 35.12 -36.33 8.28
CA LEU A 180 36.44 -36.80 7.81
C LEU A 180 36.79 -36.64 6.33
#